data_AF-A0A942NE80-F1
#
_entry.id   AF-A0A942NE80-F1
#
_cell.length_a   1.000
_cell.length_b   1.000
_cell.length_c   1.000
_cell.angle_alpha   90.00
_cell.angle_beta   90.00
_cell.angle_gamma   90.00
#
_symmetry.space_group_name_H-M   'P 1'
#
loop_
_entity.id
_entity.type
_entity.pdbx_description
1 polymer ?
#
loop_
_entity_poly.entity_id
_entity_poly.type
_entity_poly.pdbx_seq_one_letter_code
_entity_poly.pdbx_strand_id
1 'polypeptide(L)'
;MQIVPLGQLYVGKICAALNRQHPRDLFDVKYLLQHEGISEKIIPGFLYCLLGSERPIFELLKPNFFDQRKAMELQFNGMTLEPFTYEEYDQTRINLIDLIKSNLTKEDKEFLLQFENATPVWKTYDYVNYPSIRWKFQNLEILKKNNPAKHSQIYMSLKDYIND
;
A
#
# COMPACT_ATOMS: atom_id res chain seq x y z
N MET A 1 17.58 23.20 2.99
CA MET A 1 16.27 22.51 2.90
C MET A 1 16.55 21.02 3.10
N GLN A 2 16.03 20.41 4.16
CA GLN A 2 16.14 18.95 4.30
C GLN A 2 15.14 18.32 3.33
N ILE A 3 15.64 17.52 2.40
CA ILE A 3 14.83 16.85 1.38
C ILE A 3 14.58 15.43 1.89
N VAL A 4 13.32 15.01 1.87
CA VAL A 4 12.94 13.64 2.24
C VAL A 4 13.67 12.67 1.29
N PRO A 5 14.32 11.62 1.81
CA PRO A 5 14.97 10.61 0.96
C PRO A 5 14.01 10.09 -0.10
N LEU A 6 14.51 9.91 -1.32
CA LEU A 6 13.68 9.63 -2.51
C LEU A 6 12.74 8.43 -2.31
N GLY A 7 13.23 7.34 -1.70
CA GLY A 7 12.41 6.17 -1.39
C GLY A 7 11.26 6.47 -0.41
N GLN A 8 11.48 7.32 0.59
CA GLN A 8 10.44 7.70 1.56
C GLN A 8 9.39 8.63 0.94
N LEU A 9 9.81 9.53 0.02
CA LEU A 9 8.90 10.36 -0.75
C LEU A 9 7.97 9.52 -1.62
N TYR A 10 8.53 8.53 -2.32
CA TYR A 10 7.81 7.63 -3.22
C TYR A 10 6.81 6.73 -2.49
N VAL A 11 7.21 6.16 -1.35
CA VAL A 11 6.32 5.37 -0.51
C VAL A 11 5.10 6.19 -0.06
N GLY A 12 5.30 7.45 0.35
CA GLY A 12 4.21 8.34 0.74
C GLY A 12 3.20 8.56 -0.40
N LYS A 13 3.69 8.79 -1.62
CA LYS A 13 2.85 8.96 -2.83
C LYS A 13 2.06 7.70 -3.16
N ILE A 14 2.70 6.53 -3.11
CA ILE A 14 2.05 5.23 -3.35
C ILE A 14 0.95 4.98 -2.32
N CYS A 15 1.23 5.18 -1.04
CA CYS A 15 0.23 4.98 0.02
C CYS A 15 -0.96 5.93 -0.12
N ALA A 16 -0.70 7.19 -0.47
CA ALA A 16 -1.75 8.16 -0.77
C ALA A 16 -2.62 7.74 -1.96
N ALA A 17 -1.98 7.30 -3.05
CA ALA A 17 -2.66 6.84 -4.26
C ALA A 17 -3.56 5.63 -4.01
N LEU A 18 -3.08 4.62 -3.29
CA LEU A 18 -3.88 3.42 -2.98
C LEU A 18 -5.04 3.72 -2.02
N ASN A 19 -4.85 4.65 -1.08
CA ASN A 19 -5.85 4.94 -0.07
C ASN A 19 -6.94 5.90 -0.58
N ARG A 20 -6.55 7.04 -1.16
CA ARG A 20 -7.47 8.11 -1.58
C ARG A 20 -7.89 8.00 -3.04
N GLN A 21 -7.04 7.41 -3.88
CA GLN A 21 -7.22 7.28 -5.32
C GLN A 21 -7.47 8.63 -6.04
N HIS A 22 -7.01 9.74 -5.48
CA HIS A 22 -7.20 11.05 -6.08
C HIS A 22 -6.38 11.16 -7.38
N PRO A 23 -6.91 11.77 -8.47
CA PRO A 23 -6.20 11.88 -9.75
C PRO A 23 -4.79 12.48 -9.65
N ARG A 24 -4.61 13.50 -8.82
CA ARG A 24 -3.27 14.06 -8.53
C ARG A 24 -2.28 13.03 -7.95
N ASP A 25 -2.73 12.19 -7.02
CA ASP A 25 -1.86 11.19 -6.41
C ASP A 25 -1.50 10.09 -7.44
N LEU A 26 -2.44 9.72 -8.32
CA LEU A 26 -2.19 8.75 -9.39
C LEU A 26 -1.32 9.33 -10.52
N PHE A 27 -1.47 10.60 -10.85
CA PHE A 27 -0.59 11.29 -11.80
C PHE A 27 0.87 11.29 -11.30
N ASP A 28 1.06 11.60 -10.02
CA ASP A 28 2.36 11.51 -9.35
C ASP A 28 2.95 10.09 -9.41
N VAL A 29 2.11 9.07 -9.25
CA VAL A 29 2.52 7.67 -9.39
C VAL A 29 2.85 7.32 -10.85
N LYS A 30 2.08 7.80 -11.84
CA LYS A 30 2.38 7.57 -13.27
C LYS A 30 3.82 7.96 -13.58
N TYR A 31 4.23 9.16 -13.16
CA TYR A 31 5.60 9.65 -13.34
C TYR A 31 6.63 8.81 -12.60
N LEU A 32 6.35 8.45 -11.34
CA LEU A 32 7.22 7.57 -10.55
C LEU A 32 7.45 6.25 -11.28
N LEU A 33 6.39 5.62 -11.78
CA LEU A 33 6.47 4.34 -12.48
C LEU A 33 7.23 4.45 -13.81
N GLN A 34 7.07 5.55 -14.54
CA GLN A 34 7.76 5.79 -15.82
C GLN A 34 9.26 6.02 -15.68
N HIS A 35 9.71 6.64 -14.59
CA HIS A 35 11.12 7.01 -14.41
C HIS A 35 11.92 6.06 -13.53
N GLU A 36 11.30 5.52 -12.48
CA GLU A 36 11.99 4.77 -11.41
C GLU A 36 11.47 3.34 -11.27
N GLY A 37 10.19 3.12 -11.60
CA GLY A 37 9.49 1.87 -11.34
C GLY A 37 9.28 1.60 -9.85
N ILE A 38 8.83 0.39 -9.54
CA ILE A 38 8.85 -0.14 -8.16
C ILE A 38 10.16 -0.91 -7.99
N SER A 39 11.07 -0.37 -7.19
CA SER A 39 12.36 -1.01 -6.89
C SER A 39 12.35 -1.67 -5.52
N GLU A 40 13.35 -2.54 -5.26
CA GLU A 40 13.61 -3.14 -3.94
C GLU A 40 13.82 -2.10 -2.83
N LYS A 41 14.11 -0.84 -3.18
CA LYS A 41 14.24 0.27 -2.21
C LYS A 41 12.90 0.85 -1.76
N ILE A 42 11.83 0.61 -2.52
CA ILE A 42 10.47 1.09 -2.23
C ILE A 42 9.69 0.07 -1.39
N ILE A 43 9.88 -1.22 -1.64
CA ILE A 43 9.13 -2.30 -0.96
C ILE A 43 9.27 -2.26 0.58
N PRO A 44 10.47 -2.17 1.18
CA PRO A 44 10.60 -2.09 2.63
C PRO A 44 9.84 -0.91 3.24
N GLY A 45 9.93 0.27 2.61
CA GLY A 45 9.20 1.45 3.08
C GLY A 45 7.68 1.30 2.90
N PHE A 46 7.24 0.66 1.81
CA PHE A 46 5.83 0.34 1.60
C PHE A 46 5.30 -0.65 2.64
N LEU A 47 6.07 -1.70 2.98
CA LEU A 47 5.73 -2.63 4.06
C LEU A 47 5.63 -1.90 5.40
N TYR A 48 6.57 -1.02 5.73
CA TYR A 48 6.48 -0.16 6.91
C TYR A 48 5.14 0.60 6.96
N CYS A 49 4.69 1.20 5.85
CA CYS A 49 3.41 1.88 5.78
C CYS A 49 2.20 0.93 5.92
N LEU A 50 2.25 -0.26 5.32
CA LEU A 50 1.21 -1.29 5.48
C LEU A 50 1.04 -1.71 6.94
N LEU A 51 2.16 -1.95 7.64
CA LEU A 51 2.18 -2.37 9.04
C LEU A 51 1.77 -1.25 10.01
N GLY A 52 1.99 0.01 9.62
CA GLY A 52 1.59 1.18 10.42
C GLY A 52 0.18 1.69 10.12
N SER A 53 -0.50 1.16 9.09
CA SER A 53 -1.81 1.64 8.67
C SER A 53 -2.95 1.14 9.57
N GLU A 54 -3.97 1.98 9.76
CA GLU A 54 -5.21 1.61 10.45
C GLU A 54 -6.08 0.61 9.67
N ARG A 55 -5.87 0.47 8.35
CA ARG A 55 -6.63 -0.46 7.50
C ARG A 55 -6.03 -1.86 7.49
N PRO A 56 -6.85 -2.92 7.32
CA PRO A 56 -6.34 -4.26 7.06
C PRO A 56 -5.34 -4.27 5.89
N ILE A 57 -4.27 -5.06 6.00
CA ILE A 57 -3.19 -5.07 4.99
C ILE A 57 -3.74 -5.42 3.60
N PHE A 58 -4.62 -6.42 3.54
CA PHE A 58 -5.28 -6.84 2.30
C PHE A 58 -6.01 -5.70 1.59
N GLU A 59 -6.68 -4.80 2.31
CA GLU A 59 -7.43 -3.70 1.69
C GLU A 59 -6.54 -2.65 1.03
N LEU A 60 -5.29 -2.51 1.49
CA LEU A 60 -4.32 -1.62 0.86
C LEU A 60 -3.63 -2.28 -0.32
N LEU A 61 -3.40 -3.59 -0.24
CA LEU A 61 -2.83 -4.37 -1.33
C LEU A 61 -3.83 -4.60 -2.48
N LYS A 62 -5.13 -4.67 -2.15
CA LYS A 62 -6.24 -4.84 -3.10
C LYS A 62 -7.33 -3.79 -2.81
N PRO A 63 -7.10 -2.51 -3.15
CA PRO A 63 -8.07 -1.46 -2.90
C PRO A 63 -9.30 -1.59 -3.80
N ASN A 64 -10.47 -1.21 -3.28
CA ASN A 64 -11.68 -1.06 -4.10
C ASN A 64 -11.55 0.15 -5.03
N PHE A 65 -11.87 0.00 -6.31
CA PHE A 65 -11.79 1.11 -7.26
C PHE A 65 -12.95 2.07 -7.09
N PHE A 66 -12.61 3.35 -6.91
CA PHE A 66 -13.58 4.44 -6.85
C PHE A 66 -13.66 5.16 -8.20
N ASP A 67 -14.88 5.58 -8.59
CA ASP A 67 -15.06 6.49 -9.72
C ASP A 67 -14.60 7.89 -9.29
N GLN A 68 -13.54 8.37 -9.92
CA GLN A 68 -12.90 9.66 -9.63
C GLN A 68 -13.06 10.65 -10.79
N ARG A 69 -13.99 10.42 -11.74
CA ARG A 69 -14.19 11.29 -12.91
C ARG A 69 -14.53 12.72 -12.49
N LYS A 70 -15.39 12.89 -11.48
CA LYS A 70 -15.73 14.22 -10.94
C LYS A 70 -14.53 14.93 -10.32
N ALA A 71 -13.70 14.21 -9.55
CA ALA A 71 -12.48 14.78 -9.00
C ALA A 71 -11.48 15.14 -10.10
N MET A 72 -11.39 14.31 -11.16
CA MET A 72 -10.55 14.60 -12.30
C MET A 72 -10.99 15.88 -13.02
N GLU A 73 -12.28 15.99 -13.31
CA GLU A 73 -12.85 17.15 -13.99
C GLU A 73 -12.71 18.45 -13.17
N LEU A 74 -13.07 18.41 -11.89
CA LEU A 74 -13.21 19.62 -11.08
C LEU A 74 -11.95 20.01 -10.31
N GLN A 75 -11.05 19.06 -10.03
CA GLN A 75 -9.95 19.24 -9.09
C GLN A 75 -8.58 18.92 -9.67
N PHE A 76 -8.50 18.41 -10.90
CA PHE A 76 -7.22 18.04 -11.51
C PHE A 76 -7.04 18.60 -12.92
N ASN A 77 -8.09 18.67 -13.74
CA ASN A 77 -8.00 19.25 -15.08
C ASN A 77 -7.44 20.69 -15.01
N GLY A 78 -6.42 20.96 -15.83
CA GLY A 78 -5.71 22.24 -15.85
C GLY A 78 -4.60 22.41 -14.79
N MET A 79 -4.40 21.42 -13.90
CA MET A 79 -3.26 21.44 -12.95
C MET A 79 -1.93 21.01 -13.59
N THR A 80 -1.97 20.30 -14.71
CA THR A 80 -0.80 19.74 -15.39
C THR A 80 -0.73 20.22 -16.83
N LEU A 81 0.50 20.32 -17.36
CA LEU A 81 0.72 20.65 -18.78
C LEU A 81 0.51 19.41 -19.67
N GLU A 82 0.84 18.23 -19.16
CA GLU A 82 0.59 16.96 -19.84
C GLU A 82 -0.87 16.51 -19.60
N PRO A 83 -1.57 16.02 -20.64
CA PRO A 83 -2.85 15.37 -20.46
C PRO A 83 -2.72 14.12 -19.59
N PHE A 84 -3.73 13.86 -18.77
CA PHE A 84 -3.88 12.62 -18.03
C PHE A 84 -5.35 12.25 -18.05
N THR A 85 -5.68 11.36 -18.97
CA THR A 85 -7.04 10.90 -19.22
C THR A 85 -7.51 9.96 -18.12
N TYR A 86 -8.83 9.76 -18.03
CA TYR A 86 -9.39 8.80 -17.07
C TYR A 86 -8.97 7.35 -17.37
N GLU A 87 -8.77 7.03 -18.66
CA GLU A 87 -8.22 5.73 -19.10
C GLU A 87 -6.80 5.52 -18.57
N GLU A 88 -5.93 6.53 -18.72
CA GLU A 88 -4.57 6.48 -18.17
C GLU A 88 -4.57 6.40 -16.65
N TYR A 89 -5.53 7.04 -15.99
CA TYR A 89 -5.72 6.95 -14.54
C TYR A 89 -6.06 5.52 -14.10
N ASP A 90 -7.03 4.88 -14.77
CA ASP A 90 -7.40 3.50 -14.47
C ASP A 90 -6.23 2.55 -14.74
N GLN A 91 -5.54 2.71 -15.87
CA GLN A 91 -4.37 1.90 -16.20
C GLN A 91 -3.23 2.09 -15.20
N THR A 92 -2.95 3.33 -14.77
CA THR A 92 -1.91 3.63 -13.79
C THR A 92 -2.21 2.96 -12.45
N ARG A 93 -3.48 2.97 -12.02
CA ARG A 93 -3.90 2.32 -10.77
C ARG A 93 -3.73 0.80 -10.83
N ILE A 94 -4.13 0.18 -11.93
CA ILE A 94 -3.96 -1.27 -12.16
C ILE A 94 -2.47 -1.62 -12.15
N ASN A 95 -1.67 -0.91 -12.96
CA ASN A 95 -0.23 -1.12 -13.07
C ASN A 95 0.47 -0.98 -11.71
N LEU A 96 0.09 0.01 -10.89
CA LEU A 96 0.66 0.19 -9.56
C LEU A 96 0.45 -1.05 -8.68
N ILE A 97 -0.78 -1.58 -8.65
CA ILE A 97 -1.13 -2.73 -7.82
C ILE A 97 -0.37 -3.98 -8.29
N ASP A 98 -0.32 -4.20 -9.60
CA ASP A 98 0.38 -5.34 -10.19
C ASP A 98 1.89 -5.26 -9.95
N LEU A 99 2.49 -4.07 -10.08
CA LEU A 99 3.91 -3.86 -9.81
C LEU A 99 4.24 -4.07 -8.33
N ILE A 100 3.42 -3.57 -7.40
CA ILE A 100 3.62 -3.84 -5.98
C ILE A 100 3.55 -5.34 -5.72
N LYS A 101 2.50 -6.02 -6.21
CA LYS A 101 2.30 -7.45 -5.97
C LYS A 101 3.44 -8.30 -6.53
N SER A 102 3.91 -7.99 -7.75
CA SER A 102 5.00 -8.72 -8.41
C SER A 102 6.37 -8.49 -7.78
N ASN A 103 6.59 -7.35 -7.11
CA ASN A 103 7.84 -7.05 -6.42
C ASN A 103 7.89 -7.55 -4.96
N LEU A 104 6.79 -8.12 -4.43
CA LEU A 104 6.83 -8.79 -3.12
C LEU A 104 7.58 -10.11 -3.22
N THR A 105 8.71 -10.21 -2.52
CA THR A 105 9.48 -11.44 -2.42
C THR A 105 8.74 -12.48 -1.59
N LYS A 106 9.17 -13.75 -1.67
CA LYS A 106 8.62 -14.80 -0.82
C LYS A 106 8.75 -14.47 0.68
N GLU A 107 9.86 -13.84 1.07
CA GLU A 107 10.12 -13.43 2.44
C GLU A 107 9.16 -12.32 2.89
N ASP A 108 8.87 -11.34 2.02
CA ASP A 108 7.88 -10.28 2.30
C ASP A 108 6.48 -10.85 2.50
N LYS A 109 6.08 -11.75 1.60
CA LYS A 109 4.78 -12.42 1.64
C LYS A 109 4.61 -13.21 2.92
N GLU A 110 5.63 -14.00 3.29
CA GLU A 110 5.62 -14.78 4.53
C GLU A 110 5.56 -13.87 5.77
N PHE A 111 6.37 -12.81 5.79
CA PHE A 111 6.38 -11.85 6.90
C PHE A 111 5.02 -11.14 7.07
N LEU A 112 4.38 -10.71 5.99
CA LEU A 112 3.04 -10.10 6.03
C LEU A 112 1.99 -11.05 6.62
N LEU A 113 2.03 -12.33 6.24
CA LEU A 113 1.12 -13.35 6.77
C LEU A 113 1.38 -13.61 8.26
N GLN A 114 2.65 -13.69 8.66
CA GLN A 114 3.03 -13.85 10.06
C GLN A 114 2.56 -12.65 10.90
N PHE A 115 2.75 -11.43 10.41
CA PHE A 115 2.30 -10.22 11.09
C PHE A 115 0.78 -10.18 11.23
N GLU A 116 0.03 -10.40 10.16
CA GLU A 116 -1.45 -10.42 10.19
C GLU A 116 -1.98 -11.53 11.13
N ASN A 117 -1.27 -12.65 11.23
CA ASN A 117 -1.59 -13.72 12.17
C ASN A 117 -1.13 -13.46 13.62
N ALA A 118 -0.59 -12.29 13.91
CA ALA A 118 -0.01 -11.92 15.21
C ALA A 118 1.13 -12.86 15.68
N THR A 119 1.94 -13.36 14.75
CA THR A 119 3.13 -14.19 15.01
C THR A 119 4.36 -13.77 14.17
N PRO A 120 4.69 -12.46 14.05
CA PRO A 120 5.79 -11.98 13.21
C PRO A 120 7.15 -12.46 13.71
N VAL A 121 8.02 -12.84 12.78
CA VAL A 121 9.45 -13.03 13.03
C VAL A 121 10.19 -11.78 12.56
N TRP A 122 10.68 -10.97 13.49
CA TRP A 122 11.40 -9.70 13.23
C TRP A 122 12.87 -9.92 12.82
N LYS A 123 13.10 -10.76 11.80
CA LYS A 123 14.43 -11.05 11.28
C LYS A 123 14.78 -10.14 10.10
N THR A 124 13.87 -10.05 9.13
CA THR A 124 14.03 -9.31 7.88
C THR A 124 13.78 -7.82 8.08
N TYR A 125 12.76 -7.50 8.86
CA TYR A 125 12.31 -6.15 9.14
C TYR A 125 12.30 -5.93 10.64
N ASP A 126 13.09 -4.97 11.15
CA ASP A 126 13.08 -4.60 12.56
C ASP A 126 12.20 -3.35 12.77
N TYR A 127 10.89 -3.56 12.65
CA TYR A 127 9.90 -2.50 12.80
C TYR A 127 9.12 -2.56 14.13
N VAL A 128 9.55 -3.44 15.05
CA VAL A 128 8.82 -3.73 16.30
C VAL A 128 8.71 -2.51 17.22
N ASN A 129 9.65 -1.57 17.13
CA ASN A 129 9.71 -0.42 18.04
C ASN A 129 8.92 0.80 17.56
N TYR A 130 8.37 0.78 16.34
CA TYR A 130 7.63 1.93 15.81
C TYR A 130 6.21 2.00 16.42
N PRO A 131 5.77 3.17 16.92
CA PRO A 131 4.49 3.29 17.64
C PRO A 131 3.26 2.84 16.84
N SER A 132 3.17 3.22 15.57
CA SER A 132 2.04 2.85 14.70
C SER A 132 1.96 1.34 14.46
N ILE A 133 3.12 0.68 14.31
CA ILE A 133 3.21 -0.76 14.08
C ILE A 133 2.87 -1.52 15.36
N ARG A 134 3.37 -1.07 16.52
CA ARG A 134 2.97 -1.60 17.83
C ARG A 134 1.46 -1.50 18.04
N TRP A 135 0.88 -0.35 17.72
CA TRP A 135 -0.55 -0.13 17.85
C TRP A 135 -1.36 -1.08 16.98
N LYS A 136 -1.01 -1.20 15.70
CA LYS A 136 -1.69 -2.16 14.80
C LYS A 136 -1.54 -3.60 15.28
N PHE A 137 -0.34 -3.99 15.70
CA PHE A 137 -0.06 -5.32 16.22
C PHE A 137 -0.91 -5.65 17.45
N GLN A 138 -0.99 -4.74 18.43
CA GLN A 138 -1.85 -4.90 19.60
C GLN A 138 -3.33 -5.05 19.22
N ASN A 139 -3.80 -4.28 18.24
CA ASN A 139 -5.17 -4.42 17.73
C ASN A 139 -5.42 -5.78 17.07
N LEU A 140 -4.44 -6.33 16.35
CA LEU A 140 -4.52 -7.67 15.78
C LEU A 140 -4.57 -8.75 16.87
N GLU A 141 -3.76 -8.64 17.93
CA GLU A 141 -3.82 -9.56 19.08
C GLU A 141 -5.17 -9.54 19.78
N ILE A 142 -5.70 -8.33 20.03
CA ILE A 142 -7.02 -8.12 20.63
C ILE A 142 -8.11 -8.70 19.72
N LEU A 143 -8.04 -8.44 18.41
CA LEU A 143 -9.01 -8.95 17.45
C LEU A 143 -9.00 -10.49 17.40
N LYS A 144 -7.82 -11.10 17.34
CA LYS A 144 -7.64 -12.56 17.32
C LYS A 144 -8.23 -13.21 18.58
N LYS A 145 -8.06 -12.57 19.74
CA LYS A 145 -8.61 -13.04 21.02
C LYS A 145 -10.12 -12.86 21.12
N ASN A 146 -10.63 -11.68 20.79
CA ASN A 146 -12.01 -11.29 21.07
C ASN A 146 -12.99 -11.66 19.94
N ASN A 147 -12.50 -11.76 18.70
CA ASN A 147 -13.30 -12.13 17.54
C ASN A 147 -12.47 -12.97 16.54
N PRO A 148 -12.15 -14.23 16.89
CA PRO A 148 -11.31 -15.10 16.08
C PRO A 148 -11.89 -15.37 14.69
N ALA A 149 -13.21 -15.39 14.53
CA ALA A 149 -13.87 -15.57 13.23
C ALA A 149 -13.56 -14.40 12.28
N LYS A 150 -13.71 -13.16 12.74
CA LYS A 150 -13.37 -11.96 11.95
C LYS A 150 -11.87 -11.90 11.64
N HIS A 151 -11.01 -12.21 12.62
CA HIS A 151 -9.56 -12.31 12.40
C HIS A 151 -9.23 -13.32 11.30
N SER A 152 -9.79 -14.52 11.38
CA SER A 152 -9.57 -15.57 10.39
C SER A 152 -10.01 -15.16 8.99
N GLN A 153 -11.15 -14.47 8.84
CA GLN A 153 -11.62 -13.97 7.55
C GLN A 153 -10.64 -12.97 6.92
N ILE A 154 -10.11 -12.02 7.71
CA ILE A 154 -9.15 -11.03 7.23
C ILE A 154 -7.83 -11.71 6.84
N TYR A 155 -7.34 -12.62 7.69
CA TYR A 155 -6.14 -13.40 7.40
C TYR A 155 -6.26 -14.21 6.11
N MET A 156 -7.39 -14.90 5.90
CA MET A 156 -7.61 -15.67 4.67
C MET A 156 -7.68 -14.76 3.45
N SER A 157 -8.34 -13.59 3.54
CA SER A 157 -8.39 -12.62 2.44
C SER A 157 -6.99 -12.17 2.01
N LEU A 158 -6.10 -11.91 2.97
CA LEU A 158 -4.70 -11.59 2.70
C LEU A 158 -3.95 -12.78 2.09
N LYS A 159 -4.14 -13.97 2.66
CA LYS A 159 -3.48 -15.20 2.23
C LYS A 159 -3.83 -15.57 0.80
N ASP A 160 -5.10 -15.51 0.44
CA ASP A 160 -5.56 -15.84 -0.91
C ASP A 160 -4.96 -14.83 -1.90
N TYR A 161 -5.08 -13.53 -1.61
CA TYR A 161 -4.55 -12.48 -2.50
C TYR A 161 -3.04 -12.55 -2.77
N ILE A 162 -2.26 -12.87 -1.74
CA ILE A 162 -0.79 -12.90 -1.82
C ILE A 162 -0.27 -14.16 -2.54
N ASN A 163 -1.01 -15.27 -2.45
CA ASN A 163 -0.64 -16.56 -3.03
C ASN A 163 -1.22 -16.81 -4.43
N ASP A 164 -2.29 -16.08 -4.81
CA ASP A 164 -2.74 -15.94 -6.21
C ASP A 164 -1.66 -15.33 -7.11
#